data_AF-A0A396LP07-F1
#
_entry.id   AF-A0A396LP07-F1
#
_cell.length_a   1.000
_cell.length_b   1.000
_cell.length_c   1.000
_cell.angle_alpha   90.00
_cell.angle_beta   90.00
_cell.angle_gamma   90.00
#
_symmetry.space_group_name_H-M   'P 1'
#
loop_
_entity.id
_entity.type
_entity.pdbx_description
1 polymer ?
#
loop_
_entity_poly.entity_id
_entity_poly.type
_entity_poly.pdbx_seq_one_letter_code
_entity_poly.pdbx_strand_id
1 'polypeptide(L)'
;MKNEYIVAIDYSANYKPMTIDYKMLKAENLLDAMNEAEQYMDKETVYLLKIMKRSGAAHKVKGVDAREATYTDVLTNRGNGWHSTDAAHCEQPWMSQMWMYSNGFVDLYYCEEVRPACTTS
;
A
#
# COMPACT_ATOMS: atom_id res chain seq x y z
N MET A 1 -4.04 17.17 4.82
CA MET A 1 -4.16 15.74 5.17
C MET A 1 -2.76 15.16 5.29
N LYS A 2 -2.50 14.35 6.33
CA LYS A 2 -1.28 13.55 6.41
C LYS A 2 -1.66 12.23 5.73
N ASN A 3 -1.38 12.08 4.44
CA ASN A 3 -1.72 10.87 3.67
C ASN A 3 -0.85 9.70 4.17
N GLU A 4 -1.18 9.21 5.36
CA GLU A 4 -0.40 8.25 6.12
C GLU A 4 -0.63 6.83 5.60
N TYR A 5 -1.79 6.58 5.01
CA TYR A 5 -2.16 5.28 4.47
C TYR A 5 -2.48 5.37 2.99
N ILE A 6 -2.08 4.33 2.27
CA ILE A 6 -2.48 4.06 0.89
C ILE A 6 -2.99 2.62 0.81
N VAL A 7 -3.77 2.34 -0.22
CA VAL A 7 -4.13 0.96 -0.59
C VAL A 7 -3.51 0.62 -1.93
N ALA A 8 -2.87 -0.54 -2.00
CA ALA A 8 -2.54 -1.22 -3.24
C ALA A 8 -3.68 -2.19 -3.58
N ILE A 9 -4.23 -2.08 -4.79
CA ILE A 9 -5.31 -2.91 -5.32
C ILE A 9 -4.70 -3.81 -6.37
N ASP A 10 -4.44 -5.06 -6.00
CA ASP A 10 -3.87 -6.08 -6.86
C ASP A 10 -5.02 -6.86 -7.51
N TYR A 11 -5.20 -6.64 -8.81
CA TYR A 11 -6.28 -7.25 -9.58
C TYR A 11 -5.98 -8.72 -9.87
N SER A 12 -7.04 -9.53 -9.96
CA SER A 12 -6.91 -10.93 -10.34
C SER A 12 -6.29 -11.07 -11.72
N ALA A 13 -5.52 -12.15 -11.92
CA ALA A 13 -4.88 -12.44 -13.21
C ALA A 13 -5.87 -12.60 -14.38
N ASN A 14 -7.15 -12.86 -14.07
CA ASN A 14 -8.22 -13.01 -15.06
C ASN A 14 -8.89 -11.67 -15.40
N TYR A 15 -8.61 -10.60 -14.64
CA TYR A 15 -9.14 -9.27 -14.86
C TYR A 15 -8.11 -8.39 -15.55
N LYS A 16 -8.41 -7.97 -16.79
CA LYS A 16 -7.59 -6.96 -17.49
C LYS A 16 -7.93 -5.60 -16.88
N PRO A 17 -6.99 -5.03 -16.11
CA PRO A 17 -5.66 -4.71 -16.65
C PRO A 17 -4.47 -5.58 -16.20
N MET A 18 -4.63 -6.53 -15.26
CA MET A 18 -3.52 -7.30 -14.65
C MET A 18 -2.42 -6.39 -14.05
N THR A 19 -2.82 -5.26 -13.49
CA THR A 19 -1.95 -4.27 -12.86
C THR A 19 -2.24 -4.15 -11.38
N ILE A 20 -1.40 -3.39 -10.67
CA ILE A 20 -1.67 -2.93 -9.31
C ILE A 20 -1.99 -1.44 -9.38
N ASP A 21 -3.12 -1.05 -8.81
CA ASP A 21 -3.48 0.36 -8.66
C ASP A 21 -3.18 0.83 -7.24
N TYR A 22 -2.69 2.06 -7.10
CA TYR A 22 -2.40 2.68 -5.81
C TYR A 22 -3.33 3.86 -5.57
N LYS A 23 -3.95 3.91 -4.39
CA LYS A 23 -4.85 5.01 -4.01
C LYS A 23 -4.51 5.55 -2.64
N MET A 24 -4.50 6.87 -2.51
CA MET A 24 -4.41 7.52 -1.20
C MET A 24 -5.71 7.36 -0.44
N LEU A 25 -5.59 6.92 0.82
CA LEU A 25 -6.72 6.87 1.74
C LEU A 25 -6.83 8.19 2.48
N LYS A 26 -8.07 8.58 2.79
CA LYS A 26 -8.37 9.76 3.62
C LYS A 26 -8.29 9.45 5.11
N ALA A 27 -8.25 8.17 5.47
CA ALA A 27 -8.14 7.67 6.82
C ALA A 27 -7.01 8.31 7.65
N GLU A 28 -7.31 8.60 8.91
CA GLU A 28 -6.36 9.14 9.89
C GLU A 28 -5.75 8.07 10.80
N ASN A 29 -6.35 6.88 10.83
CA ASN A 29 -5.91 5.74 11.63
C ASN A 29 -6.12 4.43 10.84
N LEU A 30 -5.55 3.33 11.36
CA LEU A 30 -5.57 2.03 10.68
C LEU A 30 -6.98 1.45 10.52
N LEU A 31 -7.86 1.64 11.51
CA LEU A 31 -9.23 1.10 11.45
C LEU A 31 -10.04 1.80 10.35
N ASP A 32 -9.93 3.13 10.26
CA ASP A 32 -10.56 3.89 9.18
C ASP A 32 -9.97 3.51 7.81
N ALA A 33 -8.65 3.22 7.76
CA ALA A 33 -7.99 2.78 6.54
C ALA A 33 -8.50 1.41 6.09
N MET A 34 -8.75 0.48 7.02
CA MET A 34 -9.39 -0.81 6.75
C MET A 34 -10.79 -0.61 6.17
N ASN A 35 -11.64 0.20 6.83
CA ASN A 35 -13.00 0.45 6.38
C ASN A 35 -13.06 1.14 5.00
N GLU A 36 -12.17 2.11 4.74
CA GLU A 36 -12.09 2.79 3.45
C GLU A 36 -11.56 1.85 2.36
N ALA A 37 -10.51 1.05 2.67
CA ALA A 37 -9.93 0.13 1.71
C ALA A 37 -10.90 -1.01 1.33
N GLU A 38 -11.70 -1.51 2.26
CA GLU A 38 -12.73 -2.54 1.99
C GLU A 38 -13.74 -2.13 0.91
N GLN A 39 -13.98 -0.83 0.71
CA GLN A 39 -14.87 -0.36 -0.36
C GLN A 39 -14.31 -0.64 -1.76
N TYR A 40 -13.01 -0.90 -1.88
CA TYR A 40 -12.39 -1.32 -3.13
C TYR A 40 -12.37 -2.84 -3.33
N MET A 41 -12.84 -3.63 -2.36
CA MET A 41 -12.89 -5.08 -2.48
C MET A 41 -14.05 -5.50 -3.38
N ASP A 42 -13.71 -6.01 -4.55
CA ASP A 42 -14.62 -6.71 -5.45
C ASP A 42 -14.08 -8.13 -5.68
N LYS A 43 -14.81 -9.14 -5.21
CA LYS A 43 -14.35 -10.54 -5.25
C LYS A 43 -14.25 -11.12 -6.66
N GLU A 44 -14.87 -10.47 -7.66
CA GLU A 44 -14.77 -10.91 -9.05
C GLU A 44 -13.50 -10.39 -9.73
N THR A 45 -13.00 -9.22 -9.32
CA THR A 45 -11.96 -8.49 -10.04
C THR A 45 -10.67 -8.31 -9.23
N VAL A 46 -10.76 -8.15 -7.90
CA VAL A 46 -9.64 -7.92 -6.99
C VAL A 46 -9.18 -9.22 -6.35
N TYR A 47 -7.89 -9.50 -6.46
CA TYR A 47 -7.25 -10.64 -5.80
C TYR A 47 -6.82 -10.30 -4.37
N LEU A 48 -6.23 -9.11 -4.20
CA LEU A 48 -5.60 -8.72 -2.95
C LEU A 48 -5.63 -7.20 -2.76
N LEU A 49 -6.06 -6.78 -1.57
CA LEU A 49 -5.81 -5.43 -1.08
C LEU A 49 -4.63 -5.45 -0.13
N LYS A 50 -3.75 -4.46 -0.23
CA LYS A 50 -2.69 -4.20 0.76
C LYS A 50 -2.82 -2.80 1.30
N ILE A 51 -2.98 -2.65 2.61
CA ILE A 51 -2.82 -1.35 3.25
C ILE A 51 -1.34 -1.15 3.49
N MET A 52 -0.82 -0.02 3.02
CA MET A 52 0.56 0.39 3.24
C MET A 52 0.58 1.65 4.09
N LYS A 53 1.46 1.67 5.08
CA LYS A 53 1.63 2.80 5.99
C LYS A 53 2.89 3.57 5.63
N ARG A 54 2.79 4.90 5.63
CA ARG A 54 3.92 5.79 5.36
C ARG A 54 4.96 5.69 6.48
N SER A 55 6.19 5.44 6.08
CA SER A 55 7.37 5.43 6.92
C SER A 55 8.09 6.78 6.78
N GLY A 56 8.19 7.52 7.90
CA GLY A 56 8.88 8.82 7.92
C GLY A 56 8.09 9.98 7.32
N ALA A 57 8.81 11.04 6.96
CA ALA A 57 8.25 12.26 6.39
C ALA A 57 8.12 12.16 4.86
N ALA A 58 7.16 12.90 4.30
CA ALA A 58 7.07 13.08 2.86
C ALA A 58 7.83 14.34 2.44
N HIS A 59 8.61 14.24 1.36
CA HIS A 59 9.47 15.31 0.87
C HIS A 59 8.93 15.88 -0.43
N LYS A 60 9.06 17.19 -0.65
CA LYS A 60 8.62 17.81 -1.91
C LYS A 60 9.58 17.43 -3.03
N VAL A 61 9.06 16.95 -4.15
CA VAL A 61 9.86 16.69 -5.35
C VAL A 61 10.13 18.01 -6.07
N LYS A 62 11.37 18.27 -6.47
CA LYS A 62 11.75 19.52 -7.16
C LYS A 62 11.20 19.51 -8.59
N GLY A 63 10.43 20.54 -8.94
CA GLY A 63 9.91 20.73 -10.31
C GLY A 63 8.68 19.91 -10.66
N VAL A 64 8.11 19.16 -9.70
CA VAL A 64 6.88 18.36 -9.87
C VAL A 64 5.91 18.72 -8.74
N ASP A 65 4.61 18.79 -9.02
CA ASP A 65 3.58 18.95 -7.99
C ASP A 65 3.28 17.61 -7.28
N ALA A 66 4.35 17.03 -6.72
CA ALA A 66 4.32 15.76 -6.04
C ALA A 66 5.14 15.80 -4.76
N ARG A 67 4.78 14.89 -3.86
CA ARG A 67 5.55 14.57 -2.66
C ARG A 67 6.02 13.12 -2.73
N GLU A 68 7.29 12.93 -2.48
CA GLU A 68 7.90 11.62 -2.35
C GLU A 68 7.70 11.09 -0.94
N ALA A 69 7.30 9.83 -0.82
CA ALA A 69 7.13 9.16 0.45
C ALA A 69 7.43 7.66 0.33
N THR A 70 7.91 7.10 1.43
CA THR A 70 8.12 5.66 1.58
C THR A 70 6.93 5.05 2.29
N TYR A 71 6.44 3.91 1.80
CA TYR A 71 5.35 3.14 2.37
C TYR A 71 5.80 1.70 2.62
N THR A 72 5.31 1.11 3.72
CA THR A 72 5.54 -0.30 4.04
C THR A 72 4.21 -1.01 4.20
N ASP A 73 4.10 -2.21 3.65
CA ASP A 73 2.91 -3.06 3.82
C ASP A 73 2.65 -3.33 5.32
N VAL A 74 1.39 -3.23 5.74
CA VAL A 74 1.00 -3.52 7.14
C VAL A 74 -0.14 -4.53 7.25
N LEU A 75 -1.10 -4.52 6.32
CA LEU A 75 -2.23 -5.45 6.32
C LEU A 75 -2.56 -5.89 4.89
N THR A 76 -3.02 -7.14 4.76
CA THR A 76 -3.51 -7.73 3.52
C THR A 76 -4.94 -8.25 3.67
N ASN A 77 -5.72 -8.22 2.59
CA ASN A 77 -7.07 -8.81 2.56
C ASN A 77 -7.35 -9.41 1.18
N ARG A 78 -7.69 -10.70 1.14
CA ARG A 78 -8.08 -11.46 -0.07
C ARG A 78 -9.60 -11.69 -0.17
N GLY A 79 -10.40 -10.89 0.53
CA GLY A 79 -11.86 -10.99 0.59
C GLY A 79 -12.41 -11.82 1.76
N ASN A 80 -11.53 -12.25 2.69
CA ASN A 80 -11.86 -13.10 3.84
C ASN A 80 -11.51 -12.45 5.19
N GLY A 81 -11.22 -11.14 5.20
CA GLY A 81 -10.78 -10.40 6.36
C GLY A 81 -9.33 -9.96 6.27
N TRP A 82 -8.93 -9.10 7.20
CA TRP A 82 -7.59 -8.53 7.26
C TRP A 82 -6.61 -9.44 7.99
N HIS A 83 -5.42 -9.57 7.42
CA HIS A 83 -4.30 -10.31 7.98
C HIS A 83 -3.08 -9.40 8.11
N SER A 84 -2.28 -9.59 9.15
CA SER A 84 -1.02 -8.86 9.34
C SER A 84 0.01 -9.30 8.30
N THR A 85 0.68 -8.33 7.69
CA THR A 85 1.84 -8.59 6.84
C THR A 85 3.08 -8.76 7.73
N ASP A 86 3.26 -9.97 8.26
CA ASP A 86 4.42 -10.30 9.08
C ASP A 86 4.99 -11.69 8.77
N ALA A 87 6.22 -11.91 9.25
CA ALA A 87 6.93 -13.18 9.08
C ALA A 87 6.18 -14.38 9.69
N ALA A 88 5.30 -14.16 10.67
CA ALA A 88 4.50 -15.23 11.27
C ALA A 88 3.37 -15.70 10.34
N HIS A 89 2.96 -14.87 9.38
CA HIS A 89 1.94 -15.21 8.36
C HIS A 89 2.54 -15.53 6.98
N CYS A 90 3.87 -15.73 6.88
CA CYS A 90 4.60 -15.94 5.62
C CYS A 90 4.40 -14.81 4.59
N GLU A 91 4.05 -13.61 5.02
CA GLU A 91 3.91 -12.45 4.15
C GLU A 91 5.03 -11.46 4.47
N GLN A 92 6.02 -11.38 3.57
CA GLN A 92 7.14 -10.46 3.70
C GLN A 92 6.65 -9.04 3.38
N PRO A 93 6.85 -8.05 4.27
CA PRO A 93 6.45 -6.68 3.97
C PRO A 93 7.35 -6.11 2.87
N TRP A 94 6.74 -5.40 1.92
CA TRP A 94 7.46 -4.66 0.91
C TRP A 94 7.55 -3.19 1.29
N MET A 95 8.68 -2.57 0.97
CA MET A 95 8.87 -1.14 1.02
C MET A 95 8.73 -0.57 -0.39
N SER A 96 7.86 0.42 -0.53
CA SER A 96 7.62 1.11 -1.78
C SER A 96 7.93 2.59 -1.63
N GLN A 97 8.70 3.15 -2.56
CA GLN A 97 8.83 4.60 -2.70
C GLN A 97 7.92 5.10 -3.81
N MET A 98 7.15 6.13 -3.47
CA MET A 98 6.06 6.59 -4.32
C MET A 98 6.03 8.11 -4.41
N TRP A 99 5.56 8.62 -5.55
CA TRP A 99 5.19 10.01 -5.73
C TRP A 99 3.69 10.16 -5.51
N MET A 100 3.33 11.03 -4.58
CA MET A 100 1.95 11.40 -4.26
C MET A 100 1.65 12.77 -4.87
N TYR A 101 0.70 12.82 -5.78
CA TYR A 101 0.29 14.04 -6.44
C TYR A 101 -0.85 14.72 -5.69
N SER A 102 -0.95 16.04 -5.82
CA SER A 102 -1.98 16.85 -5.15
C SER A 102 -3.42 16.46 -5.52
N ASN A 103 -3.60 15.85 -6.69
CA ASN A 103 -4.89 15.40 -7.23
C ASN A 103 -5.36 14.02 -6.71
N GLY A 104 -4.59 13.35 -5.85
CA GLY A 104 -4.96 12.02 -5.36
C GLY A 104 -4.20 10.86 -6.01
N PHE A 105 -3.52 11.10 -7.14
CA PHE A 105 -2.78 10.07 -7.86
C PHE A 105 -1.51 9.66 -7.10
N VAL A 106 -1.16 8.37 -7.19
CA VAL A 106 0.03 7.79 -6.57
C VAL A 106 0.76 6.98 -7.63
N ASP A 107 2.05 7.25 -7.78
CA ASP A 107 2.90 6.58 -8.75
C ASP A 107 4.05 5.85 -8.04
N LEU A 108 4.18 4.56 -8.30
CA LEU A 108 5.24 3.72 -7.76
C LEU A 108 6.46 3.78 -8.69
N TYR A 109 7.63 4.12 -8.16
CA TYR A 109 8.86 4.13 -8.95
C TYR A 109 9.98 3.26 -8.36
N TYR A 110 9.84 2.79 -7.11
CA TYR A 110 10.77 1.83 -6.51
C TYR A 110 10.04 0.94 -5.50
N CYS A 111 10.35 -0.36 -5.52
CA CYS A 111 9.79 -1.35 -4.60
C CYS A 111 10.87 -2.39 -4.26
N GLU A 112 11.05 -2.67 -2.97
CA GLU A 112 11.98 -3.68 -2.48
C GLU A 112 11.38 -4.48 -1.32
N GLU A 113 11.80 -5.73 -1.19
CA GLU A 113 11.44 -6.57 -0.05
C GLU A 113 12.13 -6.06 1.22
N VAL A 114 11.38 -5.86 2.31
CA VAL A 114 11.98 -5.57 3.61
C VAL A 114 12.55 -6.87 4.16
N ARG A 115 13.82 -7.12 3.88
CA ARG A 115 14.52 -8.27 4.47
C ARG A 115 14.59 -8.09 5.99
N PRO A 116 14.09 -9.05 6.79
CA PRO A 116 14.38 -9.03 8.21
C PRO A 116 15.91 -9.07 8.36
N ALA A 117 16.46 -8.24 9.23
CA ALA A 117 17.84 -8.40 9.65
C ALA A 117 17.93 -9.78 10.30
N CYS A 118 18.39 -10.79 9.54
CA CYS A 118 18.78 -12.06 10.13
C CYS A 118 19.89 -11.75 11.12
N THR A 119 19.54 -11.63 12.40
CA THR A 119 20.50 -11.89 13.46
C THR A 119 20.78 -13.37 13.38
N THR A 120 21.90 -13.72 12.74
CA THR A 120 22.59 -14.98 13.04
C THR A 120 22.88 -14.99 14.53
N SER A 121 22.05 -15.70 15.28
CA SER A 121 22.36 -16.15 16.65
C SER A 121 22.78 -17.61 16.59
#